data_AF-A0A7X7UQR3-F1
#
_entry.id   AF-A0A7X7UQR3-F1
#
_cell.length_a   1.000
_cell.length_b   1.000
_cell.length_c   1.000
_cell.angle_alpha   90.00
_cell.angle_beta   90.00
_cell.angle_gamma   90.00
#
_symmetry.space_group_name_H-M   'P 1'
#
loop_
_entity.id
_entity.type
_entity.pdbx_description
1 polymer ?
#
loop_
_entity_poly.entity_id
_entity_poly.type
_entity_poly.pdbx_seq_one_letter_code
_entity_poly.pdbx_strand_id
1 'polypeptide(L)'
;MGIEHGRALEHVPAVYYKVASEYGDGYAQTLAELVLEKYLYREALESHVKPGILFEADLEFLWYDPDVKARGLSELPRTRYFPNLGLFYFRDCWDEDATVFSIKCSAPGGNKQWRIGWEHYRLYKHKVMSLSHHHPDNLSYILNRKKSP
;
A
#
# COMPACT_ATOMS: atom_id res chain seq x y z
N MET A 1 -2.10 -3.49 9.47
CA MET A 1 -3.51 -3.42 9.13
C MET A 1 -4.02 -2.10 9.71
N GLY A 2 -4.61 -1.25 8.87
CA GLY A 2 -5.03 0.13 9.15
C GLY A 2 -6.55 0.30 8.96
N ILE A 3 -7.09 1.52 8.98
CA ILE A 3 -8.56 1.74 9.07
C ILE A 3 -9.39 1.10 7.94
N GLU A 4 -8.84 0.88 6.74
CA GLU A 4 -9.57 0.23 5.65
C GLU A 4 -9.09 -1.21 5.38
N HIS A 5 -10.02 -2.15 5.51
CA HIS A 5 -9.90 -3.53 5.03
C HIS A 5 -11.12 -3.91 4.18
N GLY A 6 -11.70 -2.94 3.48
CA GLY A 6 -12.70 -3.21 2.46
C GLY A 6 -12.14 -4.12 1.36
N ARG A 7 -13.02 -4.76 0.59
CA ARG A 7 -12.62 -5.49 -0.63
C ARG A 7 -12.20 -4.54 -1.77
N ALA A 8 -12.37 -3.24 -1.56
CA ALA A 8 -12.18 -2.17 -2.51
C ALA A 8 -10.83 -1.47 -2.18
N LEU A 9 -9.96 -1.35 -3.17
CA LEU A 9 -8.74 -0.55 -3.20
C LEU A 9 -9.04 0.96 -3.31
N GLU A 10 -8.95 1.67 -2.20
CA GLU A 10 -9.24 3.12 -2.15
C GLU A 10 -8.07 4.00 -2.64
N HIS A 11 -7.30 3.51 -3.61
CA HIS A 11 -6.09 4.15 -4.14
C HIS A 11 -6.29 4.67 -5.55
N VAL A 12 -5.91 5.92 -5.77
CA VAL A 12 -5.90 6.53 -7.10
C VAL A 12 -4.66 6.14 -7.91
N PRO A 13 -4.77 6.00 -9.25
CA PRO A 13 -3.63 5.84 -10.14
C PRO A 13 -2.53 6.90 -9.96
N ALA A 14 -2.90 8.12 -9.53
CA ALA A 14 -2.00 9.28 -9.48
C ALA A 14 -0.72 9.01 -8.68
N VAL A 15 -0.82 8.39 -7.51
CA VAL A 15 0.34 8.10 -6.65
C VAL A 15 1.30 7.14 -7.33
N TYR A 16 0.78 6.14 -8.05
CA TYR A 16 1.61 5.20 -8.80
C TYR A 16 2.30 5.88 -9.99
N TYR A 17 1.59 6.73 -10.73
CA TYR A 17 2.21 7.53 -11.79
C TYR A 17 3.30 8.47 -11.26
N LYS A 18 3.10 9.06 -10.08
CA LYS A 18 4.14 9.89 -9.45
C LYS A 18 5.39 9.09 -9.10
N VAL A 19 5.23 7.88 -8.57
CA VAL A 19 6.40 7.01 -8.30
C VAL A 19 7.06 6.57 -9.60
N ALA A 20 6.27 6.25 -10.63
CA ALA A 20 6.78 5.85 -11.94
C ALA A 20 7.62 6.97 -12.57
N SER A 21 7.09 8.19 -12.68
CA SER A 21 7.78 9.31 -13.30
C SER A 21 8.96 9.83 -12.49
N GLU A 22 8.86 9.87 -11.16
CA GLU A 22 9.95 10.38 -10.32
C GLU A 22 11.16 9.45 -10.28
N TYR A 23 10.93 8.13 -10.33
CA TYR A 23 11.99 7.13 -10.13
C TYR A 23 12.26 6.24 -11.35
N GLY A 24 11.53 6.41 -12.45
CA GLY A 24 11.57 5.49 -13.60
C GLY A 24 11.09 4.08 -13.24
N ASP A 25 10.15 3.96 -12.30
CA ASP A 25 9.69 2.65 -11.78
C ASP A 25 8.59 2.06 -12.68
N GLY A 26 9.02 1.17 -13.59
CA GLY A 26 8.11 0.46 -14.49
C GLY A 26 7.11 -0.48 -13.79
N TYR A 27 7.34 -0.90 -12.54
CA TYR A 27 6.35 -1.68 -11.79
C TYR A 27 5.25 -0.78 -11.25
N ALA A 28 5.61 0.42 -10.79
CA ALA A 28 4.63 1.44 -10.41
C ALA A 28 3.76 1.83 -11.61
N GLN A 29 4.36 1.97 -12.80
CA GLN A 29 3.62 2.19 -14.05
C GLN A 29 2.57 1.09 -14.29
N THR A 30 2.95 -0.19 -14.17
CA THR A 30 2.02 -1.32 -14.32
C THR A 30 0.90 -1.32 -13.28
N LEU A 31 1.19 -0.93 -12.03
CA LEU A 31 0.15 -0.80 -11.00
C LEU A 31 -0.81 0.36 -11.32
N ALA A 32 -0.30 1.48 -11.82
CA ALA A 32 -1.13 2.62 -12.22
C ALA A 32 -2.12 2.23 -13.32
N GLU A 33 -1.62 1.58 -14.39
CA GLU A 33 -2.43 1.08 -15.52
C GLU A 33 -3.47 0.06 -15.05
N LEU A 34 -3.07 -0.90 -14.20
CA LEU A 34 -3.99 -1.91 -13.64
C LEU A 34 -5.13 -1.26 -12.85
N VAL A 35 -4.82 -0.28 -11.99
CA VAL A 35 -5.84 0.43 -11.21
C VAL A 35 -6.76 1.21 -12.14
N LEU A 36 -6.19 1.99 -13.07
CA LEU A 36 -6.95 2.82 -14.02
C LEU A 36 -7.91 1.99 -14.88
N GLU A 37 -7.43 0.89 -15.46
CA GLU A 37 -8.20 0.10 -16.42
C GLU A 37 -9.22 -0.84 -15.76
N LYS A 38 -8.86 -1.46 -14.63
CA LYS A 38 -9.64 -2.55 -14.05
C LYS A 38 -10.41 -2.17 -12.79
N TYR A 39 -9.87 -1.27 -11.97
CA TYR A 39 -10.39 -1.03 -10.63
C TYR A 39 -11.04 0.35 -10.48
N LEU A 40 -10.57 1.40 -11.17
CA LEU A 40 -10.93 2.79 -10.92
C LEU A 40 -12.44 3.04 -10.77
N TYR A 41 -13.25 2.56 -11.72
CA TYR A 41 -14.70 2.77 -11.65
C TYR A 41 -15.37 1.98 -10.53
N ARG A 42 -14.92 0.76 -10.27
CA ARG A 42 -15.44 -0.04 -9.16
C ARG A 42 -15.09 0.63 -7.83
N GLU A 43 -13.87 1.08 -7.70
CA GLU A 43 -13.38 1.79 -6.51
C GLU A 43 -14.10 3.12 -6.31
N ALA A 44 -14.33 3.89 -7.37
CA ALA A 44 -15.10 5.13 -7.29
C ALA A 44 -16.55 4.94 -6.86
N LEU A 45 -17.13 3.76 -7.10
CA LEU A 45 -18.50 3.40 -6.70
C LEU A 45 -18.58 2.75 -5.31
N GLU A 46 -17.60 1.91 -4.96
CA GLU A 46 -17.60 1.13 -3.71
C GLU A 46 -16.85 1.82 -2.56
N SER A 47 -15.95 2.77 -2.84
CA SER A 47 -15.14 3.47 -1.83
C SER A 47 -16.00 4.32 -0.90
N HIS A 48 -15.54 4.42 0.35
CA HIS A 48 -16.15 5.28 1.36
C HIS A 48 -15.49 6.66 1.45
N VAL A 49 -14.44 6.91 0.66
CA VAL A 49 -13.77 8.22 0.56
C VAL A 49 -14.73 9.25 -0.03
N LYS A 50 -14.92 10.38 0.69
CA LYS A 50 -15.68 11.54 0.24
C LYS A 50 -14.73 12.68 -0.12
N PRO A 51 -14.94 13.42 -1.24
CA PRO A 51 -16.09 13.37 -2.16
C PRO A 51 -16.04 12.25 -3.21
N GLY A 52 -15.01 11.41 -3.18
CA GLY A 52 -14.76 10.31 -4.12
C GLY A 52 -13.29 10.29 -4.50
N ILE A 53 -12.82 9.19 -5.10
CA ILE A 53 -11.40 9.04 -5.48
C ILE A 53 -11.05 9.82 -6.77
N LEU A 54 -12.03 10.31 -7.52
CA LEU A 54 -11.79 11.00 -8.80
C LEU A 54 -11.33 12.46 -8.66
N PHE A 55 -11.33 13.02 -7.44
CA PHE A 55 -10.88 14.40 -7.23
C PHE A 55 -9.38 14.59 -7.53
N GLU A 56 -8.60 13.52 -7.55
CA GLU A 56 -7.15 13.54 -7.84
C GLU A 56 -6.82 13.13 -9.29
N ALA A 57 -7.82 12.99 -10.18
CA ALA A 57 -7.62 12.56 -11.56
C ALA A 57 -6.79 13.55 -12.40
N ASP A 58 -6.77 14.83 -12.04
CA ASP A 58 -5.90 15.84 -12.63
C ASP A 58 -4.41 15.57 -12.36
N LEU A 59 -4.09 15.04 -11.19
CA LEU A 59 -2.74 14.64 -10.82
C LEU A 59 -2.27 13.42 -11.63
N GLU A 60 -3.18 12.52 -12.03
CA GLU A 60 -2.86 11.41 -12.93
C GLU A 60 -2.29 11.93 -14.25
N PHE A 61 -2.94 12.94 -14.84
CA PHE A 61 -2.47 13.56 -16.07
C PHE A 61 -1.14 14.30 -15.87
N LEU A 62 -0.99 15.03 -14.76
CA LEU A 62 0.20 15.83 -14.48
C LEU A 62 1.44 14.97 -14.21
N TRP A 63 1.27 13.81 -13.59
CA TRP A 63 2.37 12.94 -13.17
C TRP A 63 2.64 11.76 -14.09
N TYR A 64 1.84 11.58 -15.13
CA TYR A 64 2.08 10.61 -16.17
C TYR A 64 3.32 10.99 -16.99
N ASP A 65 4.25 10.03 -17.14
CA ASP A 65 5.42 10.14 -18.01
C ASP A 65 5.33 9.03 -19.07
N PRO A 66 5.13 9.36 -20.36
CA PRO A 66 5.00 8.38 -21.43
C PRO A 66 6.29 7.58 -21.71
N ASP A 67 7.44 8.04 -21.23
CA ASP A 67 8.72 7.38 -21.46
C ASP A 67 8.97 6.22 -20.49
N VAL A 68 8.30 6.19 -19.33
CA VAL A 68 8.39 5.08 -18.37
C VAL A 68 7.60 3.88 -18.90
N LYS A 69 8.30 2.76 -19.12
CA LYS A 69 7.69 1.53 -19.64
C LYS A 69 7.28 0.58 -18.52
N ALA A 70 6.04 0.09 -18.61
CA ALA A 70 5.49 -0.94 -17.75
C ALA A 70 6.38 -2.19 -17.70
N ARG A 71 6.49 -2.81 -16.51
CA ARG A 71 7.27 -4.04 -16.27
C ARG A 71 6.42 -5.13 -15.63
N GLY A 72 6.71 -6.38 -15.97
CA GLY A 72 5.95 -7.53 -15.46
C GLY A 72 6.10 -7.67 -13.95
N LEU A 73 4.98 -7.66 -13.21
CA LEU A 73 4.99 -7.86 -11.75
C LEU A 73 5.60 -9.22 -11.35
N SER A 74 5.61 -10.20 -12.26
CA SER A 74 6.24 -11.51 -12.06
C SER A 74 7.76 -11.43 -11.80
N GLU A 75 8.42 -10.33 -12.16
CA GLU A 75 9.84 -10.09 -11.88
C GLU A 75 10.09 -9.70 -10.40
N LEU A 76 9.05 -9.29 -9.66
CA LEU A 76 9.16 -8.88 -8.28
C LEU A 76 9.30 -10.07 -7.32
N PRO A 77 10.01 -9.92 -6.18
CA PRO A 77 10.10 -10.95 -5.16
C PRO A 77 8.73 -11.35 -4.61
N ARG A 78 8.54 -12.66 -4.49
CA ARG A 78 7.33 -13.27 -3.91
C ARG A 78 7.18 -13.05 -2.40
N THR A 79 8.25 -12.64 -1.73
CA THR A 79 8.26 -12.35 -0.29
C THR A 79 8.92 -11.02 -0.02
N ARG A 80 8.39 -10.29 0.97
CA ARG A 80 9.05 -9.10 1.50
C ARG A 80 8.76 -8.96 2.98
N TYR A 81 9.78 -8.57 3.72
CA TYR A 81 9.65 -8.09 5.08
C TYR A 81 9.95 -6.58 5.11
N PHE A 82 9.11 -5.81 5.79
CA PHE A 82 9.28 -4.38 6.03
C PHE A 82 9.60 -4.17 7.51
N PRO A 83 10.88 -4.11 7.92
CA PRO A 83 11.27 -4.11 9.33
C PRO A 83 10.69 -2.95 10.13
N ASN A 84 10.54 -1.78 9.50
CA ASN A 84 9.97 -0.62 10.18
C ASN A 84 8.47 -0.80 10.48
N LEU A 85 7.73 -1.38 9.54
CA LEU A 85 6.30 -1.65 9.68
C LEU A 85 6.00 -2.96 10.43
N GLY A 86 7.03 -3.79 10.65
CA GLY A 86 6.88 -5.15 11.16
C GLY A 86 5.90 -5.99 10.34
N LEU A 87 5.85 -5.75 9.03
CA LEU A 87 4.92 -6.38 8.10
C LEU A 87 5.69 -7.36 7.22
N PHE A 88 5.23 -8.61 7.21
CA PHE A 88 5.68 -9.62 6.26
C PHE A 88 4.55 -9.94 5.29
N TYR A 89 4.87 -10.06 4.01
CA TYR A 89 3.97 -10.68 3.04
C TYR A 89 4.68 -11.78 2.25
N PHE A 90 3.88 -12.75 1.84
CA PHE A 90 4.22 -13.84 0.94
C PHE A 90 3.11 -13.98 -0.11
N ARG A 91 3.50 -14.32 -1.33
CA ARG A 91 2.61 -14.79 -2.39
C ARG A 91 3.24 -15.98 -3.10
N ASP A 92 2.46 -16.96 -3.52
CA ASP A 92 2.96 -18.13 -4.26
C ASP A 92 3.33 -17.80 -5.72
N CYS A 93 2.52 -16.96 -6.38
CA CYS A 93 2.76 -16.35 -7.69
C CYS A 93 2.17 -14.92 -7.77
N TRP A 94 2.21 -14.32 -8.96
CA TRP A 94 1.68 -12.98 -9.24
C TRP A 94 0.36 -12.98 -10.02
N ASP A 95 -0.25 -14.16 -10.19
CA ASP A 95 -1.55 -14.30 -10.84
C ASP A 95 -2.67 -13.74 -9.94
N GLU A 96 -3.81 -13.41 -10.53
CA GLU A 96 -4.95 -12.81 -9.79
C GLU A 96 -5.55 -13.73 -8.72
N ASP A 97 -5.42 -15.04 -8.90
CA ASP A 97 -5.91 -16.07 -7.98
C ASP A 97 -4.82 -16.59 -7.04
N ALA A 98 -3.67 -15.93 -6.95
CA ALA A 98 -2.56 -16.31 -6.10
C ALA A 98 -2.96 -16.48 -4.63
N THR A 99 -2.31 -17.42 -3.94
CA THR A 99 -2.35 -17.49 -2.49
C THR A 99 -1.47 -16.39 -1.90
N VAL A 100 -2.08 -15.49 -1.12
CA VAL A 100 -1.40 -14.37 -0.47
C VAL A 100 -1.52 -14.51 1.05
N PHE A 101 -0.38 -14.42 1.74
CA PHE A 101 -0.30 -14.39 3.19
C PHE A 101 0.35 -13.09 3.66
N SER A 102 -0.20 -12.47 4.70
CA SER A 102 0.45 -11.35 5.37
C SER A 102 0.25 -11.40 6.87
N ILE A 103 1.28 -11.02 7.63
CA ILE A 103 1.25 -10.94 9.09
C ILE A 103 1.92 -9.65 9.54
N LYS A 104 1.36 -9.00 10.56
CA LYS A 104 1.89 -7.76 11.12
C LYS A 104 2.22 -7.92 12.60
N CYS A 105 3.42 -7.52 12.98
CA CYS A 105 3.83 -7.37 14.37
C CYS A 105 4.91 -6.29 14.48
N SER A 106 4.56 -5.15 15.09
CA SER A 106 5.44 -3.99 15.16
C SER A 106 5.24 -3.19 16.44
N ALA A 107 6.18 -2.29 16.74
CA ALA A 107 5.93 -1.25 17.73
C ALA A 107 4.79 -0.32 17.28
N PRO A 108 3.98 0.24 18.21
CA PRO A 108 2.90 1.16 17.86
C PRO A 108 3.38 2.33 16.98
N GLY A 109 2.79 2.48 15.80
CA GLY A 109 3.15 3.51 14.82
C GLY A 109 4.45 3.24 14.03
N GLY A 110 5.02 2.02 14.15
CA GLY A 110 6.23 1.61 13.45
C GLY A 110 7.50 1.78 14.28
N ASN A 111 8.48 0.91 14.05
CA ASN A 111 9.68 0.78 14.88
C ASN A 111 10.55 2.05 14.91
N LYS A 112 10.63 2.78 13.79
CA LYS A 112 11.36 4.05 13.66
C LYS A 112 10.68 5.16 14.44
N GLN A 113 9.35 5.33 14.29
CA GLN A 113 8.60 6.33 15.06
C GLN A 113 8.70 6.03 16.55
N TRP A 114 8.53 4.76 16.94
CA TRP A 114 8.63 4.34 18.33
C TRP A 114 9.98 4.69 18.94
N ARG A 115 11.08 4.31 18.28
CA ARG A 115 12.44 4.59 18.77
C ARG A 115 12.69 6.10 18.90
N ILE A 116 12.44 6.86 17.84
CA ILE A 116 12.71 8.30 17.80
C ILE A 116 11.80 9.05 18.78
N GLY A 117 10.52 8.69 18.85
CA GLY A 117 9.54 9.32 19.74
C GLY A 117 9.87 9.09 21.20
N TRP A 118 10.32 7.89 21.58
CA TRP A 118 10.76 7.62 22.95
C TRP A 118 12.06 8.34 23.30
N GLU A 119 13.02 8.39 22.38
CA GLU A 119 14.26 9.16 22.56
C GLU A 119 13.96 10.65 22.78
N HIS A 120 13.11 11.22 21.93
CA HIS A 120 12.66 12.62 22.03
C HIS A 120 11.93 12.88 23.35
N TYR A 121 11.03 12.00 23.76
CA TYR A 121 10.34 12.13 25.03
C TYR A 121 11.31 12.06 26.22
N ARG A 122 12.34 11.21 26.17
CA ARG A 122 13.32 11.11 27.26
C ARG A 122 14.09 12.41 27.43
N LEU A 123 14.53 13.02 26.33
CA LEU A 123 15.33 14.25 26.29
C LEU A 123 14.51 15.51 26.61
N TYR A 124 13.35 15.67 25.96
CA TYR A 124 12.62 16.94 25.94
C TYR A 124 11.26 16.88 26.64
N LYS A 125 10.79 15.70 27.06
CA LYS A 125 9.46 15.47 27.66
C LYS A 125 8.27 15.84 26.77
N HIS A 126 8.48 16.07 25.46
CA HIS A 126 7.39 16.30 24.51
C HIS A 126 6.80 14.97 24.02
N LYS A 127 5.46 14.89 23.96
CA LYS A 127 4.75 13.73 23.40
C LYS A 127 4.52 13.96 21.90
N VAL A 128 5.32 13.32 21.06
CA VAL A 128 5.32 13.51 19.59
C VAL A 128 4.82 12.29 18.80
N MET A 129 4.54 11.18 19.49
CA MET A 129 4.05 9.97 18.83
C MET A 129 2.55 10.06 18.57
N SER A 130 2.12 9.73 17.35
CA SER A 130 0.71 9.54 16.99
C SER A 130 0.50 8.14 16.45
N LEU A 131 -0.57 7.48 16.87
CA LEU A 131 -0.96 6.17 16.35
C LEU A 131 -1.95 6.26 15.19
N SER A 132 -2.53 7.45 14.94
CA SER A 132 -3.45 7.75 13.84
C SER A 132 -4.39 6.59 13.50
N HIS A 133 -4.14 5.90 12.38
CA HIS A 133 -4.98 4.85 11.80
C HIS A 133 -4.55 3.41 12.19
N HIS A 134 -3.77 3.24 13.25
CA HIS A 134 -3.26 1.94 13.68
C HIS A 134 -4.31 1.16 14.48
N HIS A 135 -4.48 -0.13 14.17
CA HIS A 135 -5.34 -1.04 14.92
C HIS A 135 -4.56 -1.82 16.00
N PRO A 136 -5.24 -2.40 17.01
CA PRO A 136 -4.64 -3.36 17.93
C PRO A 136 -4.51 -4.75 17.26
N ASP A 137 -3.69 -4.84 16.22
CA ASP A 137 -3.63 -5.94 15.25
C ASP A 137 -2.31 -6.73 15.28
N ASN A 138 -1.46 -6.54 16.30
CA ASN A 138 -0.19 -7.26 16.38
C ASN A 138 -0.43 -8.77 16.49
N LEU A 139 0.35 -9.54 15.71
CA LEU A 139 0.23 -10.99 15.52
C LEU A 139 -1.03 -11.44 14.76
N SER A 140 -1.85 -10.51 14.25
CA SER A 140 -2.90 -10.84 13.30
C SER A 140 -2.34 -11.13 11.91
N TYR A 141 -3.05 -11.95 11.15
CA TYR A 141 -2.69 -12.32 9.78
C TYR A 141 -3.91 -12.33 8.86
N ILE A 142 -3.66 -12.14 7.56
CA ILE A 142 -4.61 -12.34 6.47
C ILE A 142 -4.07 -13.44 5.55
N LEU A 143 -4.93 -14.39 5.21
CA LEU A 143 -4.65 -15.43 4.22
C LEU A 143 -5.76 -15.42 3.16
N ASN A 144 -5.40 -15.06 1.93
CA ASN A 144 -6.23 -15.25 0.76
C ASN A 144 -5.72 -16.49 0.05
N ARG A 145 -6.57 -17.51 -0.11
CA ARG A 145 -6.18 -18.77 -0.75
C ARG A 145 -6.68 -18.80 -2.19
N LYS A 146 -5.85 -19.34 -3.09
CA LYS A 146 -6.30 -19.75 -4.43
C LYS A 146 -7.55 -20.62 -4.33
N LYS A 147 -8.59 -20.28 -5.09
CA LYS A 147 -9.80 -21.12 -5.15
C LYS A 147 -9.40 -22.47 -5.73
N SER A 148 -9.52 -23.53 -4.95
CA SER A 148 -9.47 -24.89 -5.51
C SER A 148 -10.67 -25.07 -6.44
N PRO A 149 -10.51 -25.79 -7.57
CA PRO A 149 -11.64 -26.18 -8.42
C PRO A 149 -12.68 -27.01 -7.64
#